data_AF-A0A5Q0M4G4-F1
#
_entry.id   AF-A0A5Q0M4G4-F1
#
_cell.length_a   1.000
_cell.length_b   1.000
_cell.length_c   1.000
_cell.angle_alpha   90.00
_cell.angle_beta   90.00
_cell.angle_gamma   90.00
#
_symmetry.space_group_name_H-M   'P 1'
#
loop_
_entity.id
_entity.type
_entity.pdbx_description
1 polymer ?
#
loop_
_entity_poly.entity_id
_entity_poly.type
_entity_poly.pdbx_seq_one_letter_code
_entity_poly.pdbx_strand_id
1 'polypeptide(L)'
;MSQQQPPPHSTGQLMKLGIAQAVLFVAGALLGRGIGLLLGLDAFGAGGYGNKEIFGILLIGLGGGAGVQLARAWYTRKYGNPRG
;
A
#
# COMPACT_ATOMS: atom_id res chain seq x y z
N MET A 1 -1.55 -34.89 19.14
CA MET A 1 -0.79 -33.76 18.56
C MET A 1 -1.54 -32.49 18.92
N SER A 2 -1.19 -31.88 20.06
CA SER A 2 -1.79 -30.63 20.52
C SER A 2 -1.25 -29.52 19.62
N GLN A 3 -2.06 -29.02 18.70
CA GLN A 3 -1.74 -27.83 17.90
C GLN A 3 -1.59 -26.67 18.88
N GLN A 4 -0.35 -26.33 19.23
CA GLN A 4 -0.02 -25.13 19.99
C GLN A 4 -0.33 -23.94 19.08
N GLN A 5 -1.52 -23.36 19.25
CA GLN A 5 -1.86 -22.07 18.67
C GLN A 5 -0.85 -21.05 19.22
N PRO A 6 -0.03 -20.38 18.39
CA PRO A 6 0.90 -19.37 18.88
C PRO A 6 0.14 -18.25 19.59
N PRO A 7 0.78 -17.55 20.54
CA PRO A 7 0.11 -16.55 21.35
C PRO A 7 -0.55 -15.50 20.45
N PRO A 8 -1.83 -15.14 20.69
CA PRO A 8 -2.51 -14.13 19.88
C PRO A 8 -1.70 -12.84 19.90
N HIS A 9 -1.33 -12.34 18.72
CA HIS A 9 -0.65 -11.04 18.58
C HIS A 9 -1.43 -9.99 19.35
N SER A 10 -0.74 -9.22 20.20
CA SER A 10 -1.36 -8.17 21.00
C SER A 10 -2.09 -7.18 20.08
N THR A 11 -3.27 -6.71 20.48
CA THR A 11 -4.03 -5.67 19.78
C THR A 11 -3.16 -4.49 19.36
N GLY A 12 -2.14 -4.13 20.16
CA GLY A 12 -1.18 -3.07 19.85
C GLY A 12 -0.29 -3.36 18.65
N GLN A 13 0.04 -4.63 18.38
CA GLN A 13 0.82 -5.03 17.19
C GLN A 13 -0.04 -4.94 15.92
N LEU A 14 -1.31 -5.35 15.99
CA LEU A 14 -2.27 -5.21 14.88
C LEU A 14 -2.55 -3.74 14.55
N MET A 15 -2.65 -2.90 15.57
CA MET A 15 -2.86 -1.46 15.39
C MET A 15 -1.63 -0.80 14.72
N LYS A 16 -0.41 -1.20 15.10
CA LYS A 16 0.84 -0.77 14.42
C LYS A 16 0.88 -1.23 12.96
N LEU A 17 0.42 -2.45 12.66
CA LEU A 17 0.29 -2.94 11.29
C LEU A 17 -0.69 -2.10 10.48
N GLY A 18 -1.89 -1.84 11.02
CA GLY A 18 -2.90 -1.02 10.35
C GLY A 18 -2.39 0.39 10.04
N ILE A 19 -1.73 1.05 11.01
CA ILE A 19 -1.12 2.36 10.82
C ILE A 19 -0.02 2.31 9.75
N ALA A 20 0.86 1.30 9.80
CA ALA A 20 1.92 1.15 8.80
C ALA A 20 1.33 0.93 7.40
N GLN A 21 0.28 0.12 7.26
CA GLN A 21 -0.40 -0.08 5.98
C GLN A 21 -1.05 1.20 5.46
N ALA A 22 -1.70 1.98 6.32
CA ALA A 22 -2.30 3.25 5.93
C ALA A 22 -1.24 4.28 5.50
N VAL A 23 -0.14 4.42 6.26
CA VAL A 23 0.95 5.35 5.94
C VAL A 23 1.62 4.97 4.62
N LEU A 24 1.95 3.69 4.42
CA LEU A 24 2.56 3.25 3.17
C LEU A 24 1.59 3.27 1.99
N PHE A 25 0.28 3.07 2.21
CA PHE A 25 -0.73 3.28 1.17
C PHE A 25 -0.71 4.72 0.68
N VAL A 26 -0.80 5.70 1.59
CA VAL A 26 -0.80 7.12 1.24
C VAL A 26 0.52 7.52 0.59
N ALA A 27 1.65 7.12 1.17
CA ALA A 27 2.97 7.39 0.60
C ALA A 27 3.12 6.75 -0.80
N GLY A 28 2.67 5.51 -0.97
CA GLY A 28 2.68 4.81 -2.26
C GLY A 28 1.80 5.47 -3.30
N ALA A 29 0.60 5.93 -2.92
CA ALA A 29 -0.30 6.65 -3.82
C ALA A 29 0.29 8.02 -4.24
N LEU A 30 0.92 8.74 -3.31
CA LEU A 30 1.60 10.00 -3.59
C LEU A 30 2.82 9.80 -4.50
N LEU A 31 3.61 8.75 -4.29
CA LEU A 31 4.70 8.38 -5.19
C LEU A 31 4.19 7.97 -6.58
N GLY A 32 3.12 7.17 -6.65
CA GLY A 32 2.47 6.81 -7.91
C GLY A 32 1.98 8.05 -8.66
N ARG A 33 1.42 9.04 -7.95
CA ARG A 33 1.06 10.35 -8.53
C ARG A 33 2.29 11.09 -9.04
N GLY A 34 3.35 11.16 -8.24
CA GLY A 34 4.59 11.83 -8.63
C GLY A 34 5.22 11.21 -9.89
N ILE A 35 5.27 9.89 -9.95
CA ILE A 35 5.76 9.15 -11.13
C ILE A 35 4.83 9.37 -12.34
N GLY A 36 3.51 9.34 -12.14
CA GLY A 36 2.54 9.65 -13.20
C GLY A 36 2.74 11.06 -13.78
N LEU A 37 2.93 12.06 -12.91
CA LEU A 37 3.25 13.42 -13.33
C LEU A 37 4.58 13.51 -14.09
N LEU A 38 5.63 12.83 -13.62
CA LEU A 38 6.93 12.79 -14.31
C LEU A 38 6.85 12.11 -15.69
N LEU A 39 5.98 11.11 -15.85
CA LEU A 39 5.73 10.45 -17.12
C LEU A 39 4.78 11.24 -18.04
N GLY A 40 4.32 12.43 -17.63
CA GLY A 40 3.35 13.24 -18.37
C GLY A 40 1.94 12.62 -18.42
N LEU A 41 1.67 11.69 -17.51
CA LEU A 41 0.39 11.03 -17.27
C LEU A 41 -0.31 11.79 -16.14
N ASP A 42 -0.77 13.00 -16.46
CA ASP A 42 -1.49 13.82 -15.49
C ASP A 42 -2.87 13.23 -15.24
N ALA A 43 -3.07 12.66 -14.06
CA ALA A 43 -4.36 12.12 -13.63
C ALA A 43 -5.47 13.20 -13.56
N PHE A 44 -5.09 14.49 -13.53
CA PHE A 44 -5.99 15.64 -13.45
C PHE A 44 -5.88 16.56 -14.69
N GLY A 45 -5.42 16.02 -15.81
CA GLY A 45 -5.29 16.76 -17.06
C GLY A 45 -6.61 17.43 -17.47
N ALA A 46 -6.52 18.70 -17.88
CA ALA A 46 -7.67 19.54 -18.22
C ALA A 46 -8.44 19.09 -19.50
N GLY A 47 -7.94 18.06 -20.21
CA GLY A 47 -8.47 17.60 -21.49
C GLY A 47 -9.61 16.58 -21.44
N GLY A 48 -9.99 16.11 -20.25
CA GLY A 48 -11.02 15.06 -20.07
C GLY A 48 -10.42 13.66 -19.90
N TYR A 49 -11.24 12.62 -20.05
CA TYR A 49 -10.90 11.20 -19.77
C TYR A 49 -10.00 10.58 -20.86
N GLY A 50 -8.86 11.22 -21.14
CA GLY A 50 -7.87 10.74 -22.09
C GLY A 50 -7.05 9.57 -21.53
N ASN A 51 -6.31 8.90 -22.41
CA ASN A 51 -5.46 7.77 -22.01
C ASN A 51 -4.46 8.17 -20.91
N LYS A 52 -3.99 9.42 -20.92
CA LYS A 52 -2.99 9.92 -19.96
C LYS A 52 -3.56 9.99 -18.54
N GLU A 53 -4.80 10.45 -18.41
CA GLU A 53 -5.53 10.57 -17.16
C GLU A 53 -5.83 9.18 -16.58
N ILE A 54 -6.28 8.25 -17.44
CA ILE A 54 -6.55 6.85 -17.06
C ILE A 54 -5.28 6.17 -16.57
N PHE A 55 -4.17 6.30 -17.32
CA PHE A 55 -2.88 5.73 -16.91
C PHE A 55 -2.35 6.40 -15.63
N GLY A 56 -2.57 7.71 -15.45
CA GLY A 56 -2.21 8.44 -14.22
C GLY A 56 -2.96 7.91 -13.00
N ILE A 57 -4.29 7.75 -13.10
CA ILE A 57 -5.12 7.16 -12.03
C ILE A 57 -4.69 5.73 -11.73
N LEU A 58 -4.44 4.93 -12.77
CA LEU A 58 -3.96 3.55 -12.62
C LEU A 58 -2.61 3.52 -11.89
N LEU A 59 -1.67 4.40 -12.23
CA LEU A 59 -0.37 4.53 -11.56
C LEU A 59 -0.51 4.91 -10.08
N ILE A 60 -1.43 5.81 -9.75
CA ILE A 60 -1.73 6.17 -8.36
C ILE A 60 -2.29 4.96 -7.59
N GLY A 61 -3.25 4.25 -8.18
CA GLY A 61 -3.84 3.05 -7.57
C GLY A 61 -2.82 1.92 -7.39
N LEU A 62 -1.97 1.69 -8.39
CA LEU A 62 -0.88 0.72 -8.32
C LEU A 62 0.16 1.12 -7.27
N GLY A 63 0.52 2.41 -7.19
CA GLY A 63 1.42 2.93 -6.17
C GLY A 63 0.87 2.72 -4.74
N GLY A 64 -0.40 3.04 -4.52
CA GLY A 64 -1.06 2.83 -3.22
C GLY A 64 -1.16 1.34 -2.84
N GLY A 65 -1.59 0.50 -3.78
CA GLY A 65 -1.68 -0.95 -3.58
C GLY A 65 -0.32 -1.60 -3.30
N ALA A 66 0.73 -1.20 -4.03
CA ALA A 66 2.10 -1.65 -3.79
C ALA A 66 2.61 -1.22 -2.41
N GLY A 67 2.26 -0.01 -1.95
CA GLY A 67 2.57 0.47 -0.60
C GLY A 67 2.00 -0.42 0.51
N VAL A 68 0.72 -0.84 0.39
CA VAL A 68 0.09 -1.76 1.36
C VAL A 68 0.77 -3.12 1.36
N GLN A 69 1.13 -3.63 0.18
CA GLN A 69 1.84 -4.91 0.04
C GLN A 69 3.24 -4.84 0.68
N LEU A 70 3.96 -3.73 0.49
CA LEU A 70 5.26 -3.47 1.11
C LEU A 70 5.15 -3.37 2.65
N ALA A 71 4.14 -2.67 3.17
CA ALA A 71 3.89 -2.60 4.61
C ALA A 71 3.65 -3.98 5.21
N ARG A 72 2.84 -4.80 4.52
CA ARG A 72 2.57 -6.17 4.92
C ARG A 72 3.83 -7.04 4.87
N ALA A 73 4.60 -6.96 3.79
CA ALA A 73 5.85 -7.71 3.64
C ALA A 73 6.89 -7.32 4.72
N TRP A 74 7.00 -6.03 5.02
CA TRP A 74 7.88 -5.50 6.05
C TRP A 74 7.45 -5.95 7.46
N TYR A 75 6.15 -5.90 7.75
CA TYR A 75 5.62 -6.37 9.03
C TYR A 75 5.84 -7.87 9.22
N THR A 76 5.55 -8.71 8.21
CA THR A 76 5.79 -10.16 8.27
C THR A 76 7.28 -10.47 8.48
N ARG A 77 8.18 -9.70 7.86
CA ARG A 77 9.64 -9.83 8.07
C ARG A 77 10.08 -9.44 9.47
N LYS A 78 9.47 -8.41 10.07
CA LYS A 78 9.91 -7.84 11.35
C LYS A 78 9.25 -8.48 12.58
N TYR A 79 8.00 -8.88 12.47
CA TYR A 79 7.18 -9.37 13.59
C TYR A 79 6.65 -10.81 13.38
N GLY A 80 6.96 -11.44 12.25
CA GLY A 80 6.41 -12.76 11.90
C GLY A 80 4.99 -12.67 11.34
N ASN A 81 4.48 -13.80 10.83
CA ASN A 81 3.18 -13.86 10.18
C ASN A 81 2.06 -13.61 11.21
N PRO A 82 1.20 -12.58 11.06
CA PRO A 82 0.09 -12.34 11.99
C PRO A 82 -0.99 -13.44 11.97
N ARG A 83 -0.88 -14.43 11.07
CA ARG A 83 -1.77 -15.58 10.93
C ARG A 83 -1.06 -16.93 11.15
N GLY A 84 0.19 -16.91 11.59
CA GLY A 84 1.00 -18.10 11.86
C GLY A 84 0.97 -18.42 13.32
#